data_AF-A0A377BBR2-F1
#
_entry.id   AF-A0A377BBR2-F1
#
_cell.length_a   1.000
_cell.length_b   1.000
_cell.length_c   1.000
_cell.angle_alpha   90.00
_cell.angle_beta   90.00
_cell.angle_gamma   90.00
#
_symmetry.space_group_name_H-M   'P 1'
#
loop_
_entity.id
_entity.type
_entity.pdbx_description
1 polymer ?
#
loop_
_entity_poly.entity_id
_entity_poly.type
_entity_poly.pdbx_seq_one_letter_code
_entity_poly.pdbx_strand_id
1 'polypeptide(L)'
;MRILSKNRTTDYIFDWDNMLAFEGNTAPYMQYAYTRVLSVFRKAEIDEEQLAAAPVIIREDREAQLAARLLQFEETLTVVAREGTPHVMCAYLYDLAGLFLWLYEHCPILSAEKRRSA
;
A
#
# COMPACT_ATOMS: atom_id res chain seq x y z
N MET A 1 1.05 -15.33 1.53
CA MET A 1 -0.09 -14.42 1.81
C MET A 1 -1.44 -15.14 1.75
N ARG A 2 -1.74 -15.98 0.74
CA ARG A 2 -3.10 -16.55 0.59
C ARG A 2 -3.63 -17.41 1.74
N ILE A 3 -2.78 -18.17 2.42
CA ILE A 3 -3.17 -18.92 3.64
C ILE A 3 -3.56 -17.95 4.76
N LEU A 4 -2.81 -16.85 4.92
CA LEU A 4 -3.07 -15.84 5.94
C LEU A 4 -4.20 -14.89 5.57
N SER A 5 -4.52 -14.73 4.28
CA SER A 5 -5.58 -13.83 3.79
C SER A 5 -6.98 -14.45 3.80
N LYS A 6 -7.09 -15.72 4.19
CA LYS A 6 -8.38 -16.41 4.41
C LYS A 6 -8.74 -16.40 5.89
N ASN A 7 -10.03 -16.33 6.18
CA ASN A 7 -10.50 -16.42 7.56
C ASN A 7 -10.16 -17.81 8.13
N ARG A 8 -9.61 -17.84 9.34
CA ARG A 8 -9.17 -19.08 10.01
C ARG A 8 -10.30 -20.09 10.23
N THR A 9 -11.55 -19.65 10.20
CA THR A 9 -12.74 -20.50 10.39
C THR A 9 -13.27 -21.08 9.08
N THR A 10 -12.71 -20.71 7.93
CA THR A 10 -13.16 -21.17 6.61
C THR A 10 -12.21 -22.24 6.08
N ASP A 11 -12.77 -23.28 5.45
CA ASP A 11 -11.96 -24.30 4.78
C ASP A 11 -11.09 -23.69 3.68
N TYR A 12 -9.80 -24.01 3.73
CA TYR A 12 -8.83 -23.54 2.76
C TYR A 12 -8.74 -24.52 1.60
N ILE A 13 -9.20 -24.10 0.42
CA ILE A 13 -8.99 -24.83 -0.83
C ILE A 13 -7.62 -24.43 -1.38
N PHE A 14 -6.71 -25.40 -1.44
CA PHE A 14 -5.37 -25.19 -1.98
C PHE A 14 -5.41 -25.17 -3.52
N ASP A 15 -4.85 -24.12 -4.12
CA ASP A 15 -4.78 -23.93 -5.57
C ASP A 15 -3.51 -23.14 -5.95
N TRP A 16 -2.63 -23.78 -6.73
CA TRP A 16 -1.33 -23.24 -7.14
C TRP A 16 -1.45 -22.04 -8.08
N ASP A 17 -2.32 -22.13 -9.10
CA ASP A 17 -2.49 -21.08 -10.12
C ASP A 17 -2.96 -19.79 -9.46
N ASN A 18 -3.89 -19.97 -8.54
CA ASN A 18 -4.41 -18.93 -7.70
C ASN A 18 -3.34 -18.36 -6.76
N MET A 19 -2.51 -19.17 -6.11
CA MET A 19 -1.49 -18.67 -5.17
C MET A 19 -0.42 -17.80 -5.84
N LEU A 20 -0.12 -18.08 -7.10
CA LEU A 20 0.94 -17.43 -7.88
C LEU A 20 0.43 -16.33 -8.83
N ALA A 21 -0.88 -16.12 -8.90
CA ALA A 21 -1.46 -15.07 -9.72
C ALA A 21 -0.95 -13.68 -9.32
N PHE A 22 -0.68 -12.83 -10.32
CA PHE A 22 -0.33 -11.43 -10.14
C PHE A 22 -1.55 -10.53 -9.94
N GLU A 23 -2.76 -11.10 -9.94
CA GLU A 23 -4.01 -10.38 -9.70
C GLU A 23 -4.66 -10.82 -8.37
N GLY A 24 -5.28 -9.85 -7.68
CA GLY A 24 -5.96 -10.05 -6.41
C GLY A 24 -5.05 -10.04 -5.18
N ASN A 25 -5.61 -10.43 -4.03
CA ASN A 25 -4.89 -10.45 -2.75
C ASN A 25 -3.94 -11.66 -2.66
N THR A 26 -2.83 -11.59 -3.40
CA THR A 26 -1.78 -12.60 -3.49
C THR A 26 -0.42 -12.02 -3.07
N ALA A 27 0.51 -12.91 -2.71
CA ALA A 27 1.86 -12.49 -2.32
C ALA A 27 2.63 -11.84 -3.50
N PRO A 28 2.58 -12.38 -4.74
CA PRO A 28 3.26 -11.76 -5.88
C PRO A 28 2.75 -10.35 -6.18
N TYR A 29 1.44 -10.12 -6.12
CA TYR A 29 0.86 -8.79 -6.32
C TYR A 29 1.41 -7.79 -5.30
N MET A 30 1.41 -8.15 -4.02
CA MET A 30 1.91 -7.27 -2.95
C MET A 30 3.40 -6.98 -3.06
N GLN A 31 4.20 -7.99 -3.40
CA GLN A 31 5.64 -7.82 -3.62
C GLN A 31 5.90 -6.89 -4.81
N TYR A 32 5.13 -7.05 -5.90
CA TYR A 32 5.24 -6.19 -7.06
C TYR A 32 4.85 -4.74 -6.72
N ALA A 33 3.71 -4.52 -6.03
CA ALA A 33 3.30 -3.19 -5.56
C ALA A 33 4.39 -2.52 -4.71
N TYR A 34 5.00 -3.27 -3.78
CA TYR A 34 6.12 -2.78 -2.98
C TYR A 34 7.32 -2.33 -3.82
N THR A 35 7.72 -3.12 -4.82
CA THR A 35 8.83 -2.72 -5.72
C THR A 35 8.52 -1.46 -6.53
N ARG A 36 7.26 -1.24 -6.92
CA ARG A 36 6.83 -0.01 -7.59
C ARG A 36 6.98 1.20 -6.66
N VAL A 37 6.51 1.11 -5.42
CA VAL A 37 6.68 2.16 -4.40
C VAL A 37 8.15 2.54 -4.26
N LEU A 38 9.03 1.56 -4.01
CA LEU A 38 10.47 1.82 -3.88
C LEU A 38 11.11 2.38 -5.15
N SER A 39 10.62 1.99 -6.33
CA SER A 39 11.13 2.52 -7.60
C SER A 39 10.85 4.01 -7.78
N VAL A 40 9.76 4.54 -7.20
CA VAL A 40 9.45 5.97 -7.24
C VAL A 40 10.52 6.76 -6.50
N PHE A 41 10.78 6.41 -5.24
CA PHE A 41 11.80 7.08 -4.43
C PHE A 41 13.20 6.98 -5.04
N ARG A 42 13.56 5.81 -5.59
CA ARG A 42 14.87 5.62 -6.25
C ARG A 42 15.05 6.47 -7.52
N LYS A 43 13.96 6.71 -8.27
CA LYS A 43 13.99 7.54 -9.49
C LYS A 43 13.93 9.03 -9.19
N ALA A 44 13.58 9.40 -7.96
CA ALA A 44 13.30 10.78 -7.60
C ALA A 44 14.57 11.61 -7.35
N GLU A 45 15.75 10.98 -7.29
CA GLU A 45 17.03 11.66 -6.98
C GLU A 45 16.91 12.66 -5.81
N ILE A 46 16.12 12.28 -4.79
CA ILE A 46 15.78 13.16 -3.67
C ILE A 46 16.95 13.18 -2.69
N ASP A 47 17.29 14.38 -2.24
CA ASP A 47 18.13 14.59 -1.05
C ASP A 47 17.36 14.17 0.21
N GLU A 48 17.85 13.14 0.89
CA GLU A 48 17.22 12.58 2.09
C GLU A 48 17.15 13.58 3.25
N GLU A 49 18.16 14.45 3.40
CA GLU A 49 18.18 15.46 4.48
C GLU A 49 17.14 16.55 4.21
N GLN A 50 17.01 16.98 2.96
CA GLN A 50 16.01 17.97 2.56
C GLN A 50 14.58 17.41 2.69
N LEU A 51 14.37 16.14 2.33
CA LEU A 51 13.06 15.50 2.45
C LEU A 51 12.64 15.31 3.91
N ALA A 52 13.57 14.93 4.79
CA ALA A 52 13.28 14.74 6.21
C ALA A 52 12.86 16.04 6.91
N ALA A 53 13.38 17.19 6.45
CA ALA A 53 13.00 18.52 6.96
C ALA A 53 11.72 19.09 6.32
N ALA A 54 11.23 18.50 5.22
CA ALA A 54 10.08 19.00 4.50
C ALA A 54 8.75 18.64 5.20
N PRO A 55 7.77 19.56 5.25
CA PRO A 55 6.46 19.26 5.81
C PRO A 55 5.62 18.42 4.84
N VAL A 56 4.83 17.50 5.39
CA VAL A 56 3.79 16.80 4.62
C VAL A 56 2.59 17.73 4.46
N ILE A 57 2.26 18.08 3.22
CA ILE A 57 1.11 18.94 2.89
C ILE A 57 0.12 18.14 2.06
N ILE A 58 -1.08 17.94 2.59
CA ILE A 58 -2.18 17.23 1.93
C ILE A 58 -3.07 18.27 1.26
N ARG A 59 -3.28 18.16 -0.04
CA ARG A 59 -4.14 19.06 -0.83
C ARG A 59 -5.27 18.34 -1.53
N GLU A 60 -5.03 17.12 -1.98
CA GLU A 60 -6.04 16.32 -2.68
C GLU A 60 -6.69 15.31 -1.74
N ASP A 61 -7.98 15.04 -1.94
CA ASP A 61 -8.71 13.99 -1.20
C ASP A 61 -8.04 12.62 -1.32
N ARG A 62 -7.31 12.39 -2.41
CA ARG A 62 -6.58 11.15 -2.69
C ARG A 62 -5.40 10.98 -1.74
N GLU A 63 -4.65 12.06 -1.53
CA GLU A 63 -3.55 12.12 -0.57
C GLU A 63 -4.10 11.94 0.85
N ALA A 64 -5.23 12.57 1.16
CA ALA A 64 -5.89 12.45 2.45
C ALA A 64 -6.34 11.01 2.73
N GLN A 65 -6.93 10.33 1.74
CA GLN A 65 -7.35 8.92 1.85
C GLN A 65 -6.17 7.99 2.10
N LEU A 66 -5.06 8.16 1.37
CA LEU A 66 -3.86 7.36 1.57
C LEU A 66 -3.24 7.63 2.95
N ALA A 67 -3.12 8.91 3.35
CA ALA A 67 -2.58 9.30 4.65
C ALA A 67 -3.43 8.74 5.81
N ALA A 68 -4.76 8.87 5.72
CA ALA A 68 -5.68 8.30 6.69
C ALA A 68 -5.52 6.77 6.78
N ARG A 69 -5.44 6.08 5.63
CA ARG A 69 -5.24 4.62 5.62
C ARG A 69 -3.91 4.23 6.26
N LEU A 70 -2.83 4.96 6.03
CA LEU A 70 -1.53 4.70 6.66
C LEU A 70 -1.59 4.81 8.19
N LEU A 71 -2.32 5.80 8.72
CA LEU A 71 -2.50 5.97 10.16
C LEU A 71 -3.36 4.85 10.80
N GLN A 72 -4.23 4.21 10.01
CA GLN A 72 -5.03 3.05 10.45
C GLN A 72 -4.23 1.75 10.59
N PHE A 73 -2.90 1.79 10.44
CA PHE A 73 -2.07 0.60 10.64
C PHE A 73 -2.12 0.09 12.08
N GLU A 74 -2.08 0.99 13.06
CA GLU A 74 -2.05 0.64 14.48
C GLU A 74 -3.36 -0.01 14.95
N GLU A 75 -4.51 0.52 14.54
CA GLU A 75 -5.82 -0.08 14.83
C GLU A 75 -5.95 -1.47 14.19
N THR A 76 -5.44 -1.63 12.96
CA THR A 76 -5.43 -2.91 12.25
C THR A 76 -4.58 -3.93 12.99
N LEU A 77 -3.38 -3.55 13.43
CA LEU A 77 -2.53 -4.40 14.26
C LEU A 77 -3.20 -4.80 15.57
N THR A 78 -3.85 -3.85 16.24
CA THR A 78 -4.58 -4.08 17.49
C THR A 78 -5.68 -5.13 17.31
N VAL A 79 -6.47 -5.04 16.24
CA VAL A 79 -7.50 -6.04 15.91
C VAL A 79 -6.88 -7.41 15.65
N VAL A 80 -5.82 -7.47 14.85
CA VAL A 80 -5.14 -8.72 14.51
C VAL A 80 -4.56 -9.40 15.76
N ALA A 81 -3.95 -8.63 16.65
CA ALA A 81 -3.39 -9.13 17.90
C ALA A 81 -4.47 -9.63 18.87
N ARG A 82 -5.60 -8.92 18.97
CA ARG A 82 -6.71 -9.28 19.85
C ARG A 82 -7.48 -10.52 19.38
N GLU A 83 -7.79 -10.58 18.09
CA GLU A 83 -8.68 -11.61 17.53
C GLU A 83 -7.92 -12.82 16.96
N GLY A 84 -6.59 -12.70 16.78
CA GLY A 84 -5.77 -13.71 16.13
C GLY A 84 -6.17 -13.94 14.67
N THR A 85 -6.51 -12.85 13.96
CA THR A 85 -7.03 -12.89 12.58
C THR A 85 -6.11 -12.20 11.57
N PRO A 86 -5.04 -12.87 11.08
CA PRO A 86 -4.09 -12.29 10.12
C PRO A 86 -4.69 -11.85 8.77
N HIS A 87 -5.86 -12.38 8.41
CA HIS A 87 -6.54 -12.02 7.17
C HIS A 87 -6.96 -10.55 7.13
N VAL A 88 -7.19 -9.95 8.31
CA VAL A 88 -7.47 -8.52 8.45
C VAL A 88 -6.25 -7.70 8.02
N MET A 89 -5.04 -8.09 8.43
CA MET A 89 -3.80 -7.44 7.96
C MET A 89 -3.62 -7.61 6.45
N CYS A 90 -3.90 -8.79 5.91
CA CYS A 90 -3.79 -9.04 4.48
C CYS A 90 -4.76 -8.19 3.65
N ALA A 91 -5.98 -7.96 4.16
CA ALA A 91 -6.95 -7.07 3.53
C ALA A 91 -6.48 -5.61 3.60
N TYR A 92 -6.04 -5.14 4.77
CA TYR A 92 -5.50 -3.80 4.96
C TYR A 92 -4.36 -3.48 3.99
N LEU A 93 -3.37 -4.38 3.88
CA LEU A 93 -2.23 -4.19 3.00
C LEU A 93 -2.65 -4.16 1.52
N TYR A 94 -3.60 -5.00 1.12
CA TYR A 94 -4.12 -5.02 -0.24
C TYR A 94 -4.84 -3.71 -0.59
N ASP A 95 -5.70 -3.22 0.30
CA ASP A 95 -6.38 -1.93 0.11
C ASP A 95 -5.39 -0.77 0.05
N LEU A 96 -4.37 -0.79 0.92
CA LEU A 96 -3.33 0.23 0.95
C LEU A 96 -2.53 0.27 -0.35
N ALA A 97 -2.17 -0.90 -0.90
CA ALA A 97 -1.50 -1.00 -2.20
C ALA A 97 -2.37 -0.45 -3.33
N GLY A 98 -3.68 -0.74 -3.29
CA GLY A 98 -4.65 -0.19 -4.25
C GLY A 98 -4.74 1.34 -4.19
N LEU A 99 -4.86 1.92 -3.00
CA LEU A 99 -4.88 3.37 -2.80
C LEU A 99 -3.59 4.04 -3.29
N PHE A 100 -2.43 3.43 -3.01
CA PHE A 100 -1.16 3.94 -3.50
C PHE A 100 -1.08 3.93 -5.03
N LEU A 101 -1.47 2.82 -5.67
CA LEU A 101 -1.44 2.72 -7.13
C LEU A 101 -2.37 3.76 -7.78
N TRP A 102 -3.57 3.93 -7.20
CA TRP A 102 -4.54 4.92 -7.67
C TRP A 102 -4.02 6.36 -7.52
N LEU A 103 -3.34 6.67 -6.40
CA LEU A 103 -2.66 7.96 -6.22
C LEU A 103 -1.52 8.13 -7.23
N TYR A 104 -0.70 7.11 -7.45
CA TYR A 104 0.42 7.15 -8.38
C TYR A 104 0.00 7.44 -9.83
N GLU A 105 -1.15 6.92 -10.26
CA GLU A 105 -1.67 7.14 -11.61
C GLU A 105 -2.21 8.56 -11.83
N HIS A 106 -2.66 9.24 -10.77
CA HIS A 106 -3.37 10.52 -10.89
C HIS A 106 -2.59 11.72 -10.35
N CYS A 107 -1.69 11.49 -9.39
CA CYS A 107 -0.81 12.51 -8.82
C CYS A 107 0.63 12.27 -9.29
N PRO A 108 1.19 13.16 -10.14
CA PRO A 108 2.56 13.02 -10.60
C PRO A 108 3.55 13.30 -9.46
N ILE A 109 4.12 12.24 -8.88
CA ILE A 109 5.06 12.35 -7.75
C ILE A 109 6.41 12.94 -8.19
N LEU A 110 6.94 12.49 -9.35
CA LEU A 110 8.27 12.88 -9.85
C LEU A 110 8.26 14.17 -10.68
N SER A 111 7.10 14.59 -11.19
CA SER A 111 6.96 15.77 -12.05
C SER A 111 6.12 16.88 -11.41
N ALA A 112 5.91 16.81 -10.10
CA ALA A 112 5.15 17.80 -9.32
C ALA A 112 5.71 19.22 -9.46
N GLU A 113 7.03 19.38 -9.65
CA GLU A 113 7.64 20.70 -9.88
C GLU A 113 7.18 21.36 -11.19
N LYS A 114 6.93 20.59 -12.26
CA LYS A 114 6.51 21.14 -13.57
C LYS A 114 5.11 21.73 -13.57
N ARG A 115 4.26 21.42 -12.58
CA ARG A 115 2.89 21.92 -12.49
C ARG A 115 2.75 23.13 -11.55
N ARG A 116 3.83 23.53 -10.85
CA ARG A 116 3.85 24.72 -9.97
C ARG A 116 4.20 26.02 -10.71
N SER A 117 4.53 25.96 -12.00
CA SER A 117 4.94 27.12 -12.82
C SER A 117 3.97 27.45 -13.97
N ALA A 118 2.72 26.97 -13.92
CA ALA A 118 1.65 27.33 -14.84
C ALA A 118 0.40 27.80 -14.07
#